data_AF-A0A6E8VKJ0-F1
#
_entry.id   AF-A0A6E8VKJ0-F1
#
_cell.length_a   1.000
_cell.length_b   1.000
_cell.length_c   1.000
_cell.angle_alpha   90.00
_cell.angle_beta   90.00
_cell.angle_gamma   90.00
#
_symmetry.space_group_name_H-M   'P 1'
#
loop_
_entity.id
_entity.type
_entity.pdbx_description
1 polymer ?
#
loop_
_entity_poly.entity_id
_entity_poly.type
_entity_poly.pdbx_seq_one_letter_code
_entity_poly.pdbx_strand_id
1 'polypeptide(L)'
;MLCSRSSTLYAVFAFIFVSVLHDAMALQCRNCLSSKSFAECEKMGEVVVCNSTIVNQNHQAFLPDNPTLPQGNWTEFKCYQLQVARLHQNNTDSGLRGYARGCTFLHVNFCNGWTSTLNLTSCSTCTSDNCEQHLPTVAPELTTTTTTKKPSSSGANVLTWRNLSSLGCLSAVVLLLTAR
;
A
#
# COMPACT_ATOMS: atom_id res chain seq x y z
N MET A 1 -18.42 -28.08 -46.27
CA MET A 1 -17.75 -26.87 -45.73
C MET A 1 -18.62 -26.17 -44.69
N LEU A 2 -18.96 -26.82 -43.56
CA LEU A 2 -19.75 -26.19 -42.48
C LEU A 2 -19.02 -26.10 -41.12
N CYS A 3 -17.90 -26.81 -40.93
CA CYS A 3 -17.14 -26.75 -39.65
C CYS A 3 -16.27 -25.51 -39.48
N SER A 4 -16.00 -24.73 -40.54
CA SER A 4 -15.10 -23.56 -40.46
C SER A 4 -15.77 -22.32 -39.86
N ARG A 5 -17.09 -22.14 -40.02
CA ARG A 5 -17.82 -20.97 -39.51
C ARG A 5 -18.05 -20.98 -37.99
N SER A 6 -18.14 -22.15 -37.37
CA SER A 6 -18.40 -22.29 -35.93
C SER A 6 -17.17 -21.90 -35.09
N SER A 7 -15.97 -22.29 -35.53
CA SER A 7 -14.71 -22.01 -34.82
C SER A 7 -14.37 -20.51 -34.77
N THR A 8 -14.70 -19.74 -35.82
CA THR A 8 -14.46 -18.29 -35.87
C THR A 8 -15.37 -17.54 -34.90
N LEU A 9 -16.62 -17.97 -34.73
CA LEU A 9 -17.56 -17.38 -33.76
C LEU A 9 -17.09 -17.58 -32.32
N TYR A 10 -16.66 -18.79 -31.97
CA TYR A 10 -16.10 -19.07 -30.64
C TYR A 10 -14.84 -18.25 -30.33
N ALA A 11 -13.94 -18.09 -31.31
CA ALA A 11 -12.74 -17.28 -31.15
C ALA A 11 -13.06 -15.79 -30.93
N VAL A 12 -14.06 -15.26 -31.64
CA VAL A 12 -14.51 -13.86 -31.48
C VAL A 12 -15.18 -13.64 -30.13
N PHE A 13 -16.04 -14.56 -29.68
CA PHE A 13 -16.66 -14.48 -28.35
C PHE A 13 -15.63 -14.63 -27.21
N ALA A 14 -14.62 -15.50 -27.36
CA ALA A 14 -13.54 -15.62 -26.40
C ALA A 14 -12.68 -14.34 -26.34
N PHE A 15 -12.38 -13.72 -27.48
CA PHE A 15 -11.67 -12.44 -27.53
C PHE A 15 -12.46 -11.30 -26.87
N ILE A 16 -13.77 -11.23 -27.10
CA ILE A 16 -14.64 -10.22 -26.45
C ILE A 16 -14.68 -10.45 -24.93
N PHE A 17 -14.74 -11.70 -24.46
CA PHE A 17 -14.78 -11.99 -23.01
C PHE A 17 -13.45 -11.70 -22.31
N VAL A 18 -12.30 -11.92 -22.97
CA VAL A 18 -10.97 -11.58 -22.43
C VAL A 18 -10.71 -10.07 -22.42
N SER A 19 -11.34 -9.32 -23.33
CA SER A 19 -11.17 -7.86 -23.40
C SER A 19 -11.94 -7.10 -22.32
N VAL A 20 -13.02 -7.68 -21.77
CA VAL A 20 -13.91 -7.03 -20.79
C VAL A 20 -13.44 -7.22 -19.34
N LEU A 21 -12.47 -8.11 -19.08
CA LEU A 21 -11.94 -8.35 -17.73
C LEU A 21 -10.74 -7.46 -17.33
N HIS A 22 -10.41 -6.47 -18.14
CA HIS A 22 -9.41 -5.44 -17.79
C HIS A 22 -10.09 -4.16 -17.28
N ASP A 23 -11.09 -4.31 -16.42
CA ASP A 23 -11.40 -3.22 -15.49
C ASP A 23 -10.19 -3.09 -14.56
N ALA A 24 -9.24 -2.26 -14.97
CA ALA A 24 -8.24 -1.72 -14.06
C ALA A 24 -9.02 -1.01 -12.96
N MET A 25 -9.29 -1.72 -11.87
CA MET A 25 -9.98 -1.21 -10.69
C MET A 25 -9.24 0.06 -10.27
N ALA A 26 -9.85 1.21 -10.56
CA ALA A 26 -9.22 2.49 -10.31
C ALA A 26 -9.25 2.73 -8.80
N LEU A 27 -8.07 2.72 -8.18
CA LEU A 27 -7.89 2.77 -6.72
C LEU A 27 -8.74 3.89 -6.09
N GLN A 28 -9.54 3.54 -5.09
CA GLN A 28 -10.33 4.50 -4.34
C GLN A 28 -9.70 4.77 -2.98
N CYS A 29 -9.59 6.04 -2.61
CA CYS A 29 -9.12 6.46 -1.29
C CYS A 29 -10.01 7.58 -0.77
N ARG A 30 -10.14 7.69 0.55
CA ARG A 30 -10.68 8.89 1.16
C ARG A 30 -9.72 10.07 0.97
N ASN A 31 -10.24 11.21 0.54
CA ASN A 31 -9.47 12.44 0.37
C ASN A 31 -9.96 13.52 1.34
N CYS A 32 -9.21 13.76 2.41
CA CYS A 32 -9.63 14.68 3.48
C CYS A 32 -8.45 15.31 4.22
N LEU A 33 -8.71 16.45 4.86
CA LEU A 33 -7.77 17.15 5.75
C LEU A 33 -8.53 17.72 6.96
N SER A 34 -8.02 17.51 8.18
CA SER A 34 -8.60 18.04 9.42
C SER A 34 -7.52 18.50 10.39
N SER A 35 -7.85 19.48 11.23
CA SER A 35 -7.03 19.87 12.38
C SER A 35 -7.43 19.19 13.69
N LYS A 36 -8.51 18.38 13.69
CA LYS A 36 -9.09 17.80 14.92
C LYS A 36 -8.79 16.32 15.10
N SER A 37 -9.15 15.49 14.13
CA SER A 37 -9.02 14.02 14.22
C SER A 37 -9.25 13.36 12.86
N PHE A 38 -8.92 12.07 12.74
CA PHE A 38 -9.31 11.26 11.58
C PHE A 38 -10.83 11.12 11.45
N ALA A 39 -11.57 11.00 12.55
CA ALA A 39 -13.03 10.93 12.51
C ALA A 39 -13.67 12.22 11.96
N GLU A 40 -13.08 13.39 12.22
CA GLU A 40 -13.53 14.64 11.61
C GLU A 40 -13.11 14.72 10.13
N CYS A 41 -11.88 14.30 9.81
CA CYS A 41 -11.40 14.18 8.43
C CYS A 41 -12.39 13.35 7.58
N GLU A 42 -12.86 12.22 8.13
CA GLU A 42 -13.80 11.33 7.47
C GLU A 42 -15.17 11.95 7.16
N LYS A 43 -15.61 12.91 7.98
CA LYS A 43 -16.86 13.64 7.75
C LYS A 43 -16.72 14.75 6.71
N MET A 44 -15.52 15.30 6.56
CA MET A 44 -15.28 16.47 5.70
C MET A 44 -14.88 16.12 4.27
N GLY A 45 -14.31 14.94 4.04
CA GLY A 45 -13.85 14.53 2.71
C GLY A 45 -14.57 13.30 2.19
N GLU A 46 -14.66 13.21 0.87
CA GLU A 46 -15.30 12.13 0.16
C GLU A 46 -14.30 10.99 -0.20
N VAL A 47 -14.85 9.86 -0.62
CA VAL A 47 -14.06 8.79 -1.27
C VAL A 47 -13.95 9.14 -2.74
N VAL A 48 -12.73 9.23 -3.25
CA VAL A 48 -12.44 9.61 -4.64
C VAL A 48 -11.71 8.47 -5.35
N VAL A 49 -11.92 8.38 -6.66
CA VAL A 49 -11.09 7.55 -7.54
C VAL A 49 -9.77 8.29 -7.79
N CYS A 50 -8.65 7.69 -7.39
CA CYS A 50 -7.34 8.28 -7.57
C CYS A 50 -7.02 8.53 -9.04
N ASN A 51 -6.56 9.73 -9.33
CA ASN A 51 -6.03 10.13 -10.62
C ASN A 51 -4.93 11.18 -10.42
N SER A 52 -4.16 11.48 -11.47
CA SER A 52 -3.04 12.41 -11.39
C SER A 52 -3.46 13.83 -10.98
N THR A 53 -4.66 14.27 -11.35
CA THR A 53 -5.17 15.61 -10.99
C THR A 53 -5.33 15.73 -9.47
N ILE A 54 -5.96 14.74 -8.84
CA ILE A 54 -6.15 14.71 -7.38
C ILE A 54 -4.80 14.60 -6.67
N VAL A 55 -3.90 13.74 -7.15
CA VAL A 55 -2.56 13.60 -6.54
C VAL A 55 -1.77 14.91 -6.64
N ASN A 56 -1.79 15.57 -7.80
CA ASN A 56 -1.09 16.84 -7.99
C ASN A 56 -1.66 17.95 -7.09
N GLN A 57 -2.99 17.99 -6.91
CA GLN A 57 -3.62 18.92 -5.96
C GLN A 57 -3.20 18.64 -4.52
N ASN A 58 -3.17 17.38 -4.10
CA ASN A 58 -2.72 16.97 -2.78
C ASN A 58 -1.24 17.34 -2.56
N HIS A 59 -0.36 17.01 -3.52
CA HIS A 59 1.05 17.35 -3.46
C HIS A 59 1.28 18.87 -3.43
N GLN A 60 0.48 19.64 -4.20
CA GLN A 60 0.53 21.10 -4.18
C GLN A 60 0.16 21.66 -2.80
N ALA A 61 -0.86 21.11 -2.14
CA ALA A 61 -1.29 21.56 -0.82
C ALA A 61 -0.22 21.31 0.25
N PHE A 62 0.56 20.24 0.10
CA PHE A 62 1.65 19.90 1.03
C PHE A 62 3.01 20.47 0.64
N LEU A 63 3.15 21.11 -0.53
CA LEU A 63 4.44 21.59 -1.04
C LEU A 63 5.25 22.46 -0.05
N PRO A 64 4.62 23.38 0.74
CA PRO A 64 5.35 24.16 1.74
C PRO A 64 5.96 23.32 2.86
N ASP A 65 5.32 22.20 3.18
CA ASP A 65 5.68 21.32 4.29
C ASP A 65 6.51 20.11 3.84
N ASN A 66 6.39 19.69 2.58
CA ASN A 66 7.14 18.63 1.94
C ASN A 66 7.46 18.98 0.48
N PRO A 67 8.60 19.65 0.21
CA PRO A 67 8.98 20.09 -1.13
C PRO A 67 9.41 18.94 -2.06
N THR A 68 9.50 17.70 -1.55
CA THR A 68 9.94 16.54 -2.34
C THR A 68 8.81 15.87 -3.11
N LEU A 69 7.56 16.25 -2.86
CA LEU A 69 6.40 15.67 -3.52
C LEU A 69 6.32 16.10 -4.99
N PRO A 70 6.45 15.17 -5.96
CA PRO A 70 6.51 15.53 -7.37
C PRO A 70 5.12 15.73 -7.96
N GLN A 71 4.99 16.61 -8.95
CA GLN A 71 3.81 16.67 -9.81
C GLN A 71 4.05 15.94 -11.12
N GLY A 72 3.00 15.39 -11.71
CA GLY A 72 3.07 14.78 -13.04
C GLY A 72 1.82 13.99 -13.42
N ASN A 73 1.93 13.19 -14.47
CA ASN A 73 0.80 12.53 -15.13
C ASN A 73 0.92 10.99 -15.08
N TRP A 74 1.37 10.45 -13.95
CA TRP A 74 1.44 9.00 -13.76
C TRP A 74 0.06 8.39 -13.47
N THR A 75 -0.04 7.09 -13.71
CA THR A 75 -1.31 6.33 -13.66
C THR A 75 -1.35 5.30 -12.52
N GLU A 76 -0.29 5.18 -11.74
CA GLU A 76 -0.20 4.26 -10.62
C GLU A 76 -0.28 5.02 -9.29
N PHE A 77 -1.20 4.59 -8.43
CA PHE A 77 -1.57 5.32 -7.22
C PHE A 77 -1.50 4.42 -5.98
N LYS A 78 -1.42 5.07 -4.81
CA LYS A 78 -1.61 4.45 -3.50
C LYS A 78 -2.28 5.44 -2.55
N CYS A 79 -3.00 4.93 -1.56
CA CYS A 79 -3.59 5.75 -0.50
C CYS A 79 -2.53 6.10 0.55
N TYR A 80 -2.69 7.24 1.21
CA TYR A 80 -1.93 7.61 2.40
C TYR A 80 -2.85 7.93 3.59
N GLN A 81 -2.33 7.71 4.79
CA GLN A 81 -2.80 8.28 6.04
C GLN A 81 -1.65 9.06 6.66
N LEU A 82 -1.91 10.30 7.09
CA LEU A 82 -0.92 11.19 7.67
C LEU A 82 -1.48 11.83 8.94
N GLN A 83 -0.68 11.82 10.00
CA GLN A 83 -0.87 12.60 11.20
C GLN A 83 0.42 13.36 11.52
N VAL A 84 0.29 14.67 11.69
CA VAL A 84 1.42 15.56 12.01
C VAL A 84 1.10 16.42 13.22
N ALA A 85 2.13 16.74 13.99
CA ALA A 85 2.13 17.79 14.99
C ALA A 85 3.01 18.93 14.48
N ARG A 86 2.50 20.16 14.51
CA ARG A 86 3.32 21.34 14.17
C ARG A 86 4.21 21.68 15.36
N LEU A 87 5.46 21.98 15.09
CA LEU A 87 6.43 22.41 16.09
C LEU A 87 6.59 23.93 16.05
N HIS A 88 6.88 24.50 17.20
CA HIS A 88 7.46 25.84 17.28
C HIS A 88 8.91 25.83 16.77
N GLN A 89 9.48 27.01 16.54
CA GLN A 89 10.83 27.17 15.99
C GLN A 89 11.94 26.58 16.88
N ASN A 90 11.66 26.40 18.17
CA ASN A 90 12.50 25.73 19.16
C ASN A 90 12.24 24.21 19.26
N ASN A 91 11.54 23.61 18.29
CA ASN A 91 11.14 22.21 18.24
C ASN A 91 10.20 21.74 19.38
N THR A 92 9.59 22.66 20.12
CA THR A 92 8.56 22.28 21.10
C THR A 92 7.21 22.10 20.41
N ASP A 93 6.41 21.18 20.92
CA ASP A 93 5.05 20.94 20.44
C ASP A 93 4.18 22.20 20.54
N SER A 94 3.54 22.59 19.43
CA SER A 94 2.63 23.75 19.40
C SER A 94 1.19 23.44 19.80
N GLY A 95 0.86 22.16 20.03
CA GLY A 95 -0.51 21.70 20.25
C GLY A 95 -1.36 21.63 18.97
N LEU A 96 -0.88 22.18 17.85
CA LEU A 96 -1.56 22.08 16.57
C LEU A 96 -1.33 20.69 15.95
N ARG A 97 -2.40 20.10 15.42
CA ARG A 97 -2.41 18.79 14.79
C ARG A 97 -2.96 18.89 13.37
N GLY A 98 -2.47 18.02 12.50
CA GLY A 98 -2.99 17.80 11.16
C GLY A 98 -3.27 16.31 10.96
N TYR A 99 -4.41 16.00 10.35
CA TYR A 99 -4.86 14.66 10.01
C TYR A 99 -5.26 14.70 8.54
N ALA A 100 -4.63 13.87 7.70
CA ALA A 100 -4.92 13.83 6.28
C ALA A 100 -5.00 12.41 5.76
N ARG A 101 -5.85 12.22 4.74
CA ARG A 101 -5.93 11.02 3.92
C ARG A 101 -6.06 11.44 2.47
N GLY A 102 -5.58 10.62 1.55
CA GLY A 102 -5.71 10.91 0.13
C GLY A 102 -4.91 9.95 -0.74
N CYS A 103 -4.80 10.32 -2.01
CA CYS A 103 -4.03 9.60 -3.01
C CYS A 103 -2.64 10.23 -3.19
N THR A 104 -1.63 9.39 -3.42
CA THR A 104 -0.29 9.76 -3.91
C THR A 104 0.11 8.82 -5.05
N PHE A 105 1.14 9.16 -5.82
CA PHE A 105 1.71 8.25 -6.81
C PHE A 105 2.37 7.03 -6.13
N LEU A 106 2.26 5.86 -6.76
CA LEU A 106 2.76 4.59 -6.23
C LEU A 106 4.26 4.63 -5.89
N HIS A 107 5.06 5.21 -6.79
CA HIS A 107 6.51 5.31 -6.68
C HIS A 107 7.01 6.36 -5.67
N VAL A 108 6.13 7.24 -5.17
CA VAL A 108 6.50 8.32 -4.24
C VAL A 108 6.60 7.80 -2.82
N ASN A 109 7.70 8.09 -2.12
CA ASN A 109 7.79 7.84 -0.69
C ASN A 109 7.15 9.00 0.10
N PHE A 110 5.83 8.96 0.21
CA PHE A 110 5.03 10.06 0.78
C PHE A 110 5.38 10.41 2.23
N CYS A 111 5.86 9.44 3.02
CA CYS A 111 6.19 9.66 4.43
C CYS A 111 7.57 10.30 4.67
N ASN A 112 8.31 10.59 3.60
CA ASN A 112 9.64 11.20 3.66
C ASN A 112 9.63 12.62 3.07
N GLY A 113 10.67 13.41 3.37
CA GLY A 113 10.86 14.75 2.80
C GLY A 113 10.09 15.88 3.50
N TRP A 114 9.38 15.57 4.58
CA TRP A 114 8.70 16.55 5.42
C TRP A 114 9.70 17.45 6.17
N THR A 115 9.37 18.72 6.28
CA THR A 115 10.17 19.74 6.95
C THR A 115 10.26 19.49 8.46
N SER A 116 11.34 19.95 9.09
CA SER A 116 11.55 19.82 10.54
C SER A 116 10.59 20.65 11.39
N THR A 117 9.79 21.53 10.77
CA THR A 117 8.71 22.27 11.45
C THR A 117 7.49 21.39 11.72
N LEU A 118 7.45 20.18 11.19
CA LEU A 118 6.43 19.17 11.47
C LEU A 118 7.07 17.94 12.09
N ASN A 119 6.38 17.36 13.07
CA ASN A 119 6.68 16.04 13.60
C ASN A 119 5.63 15.05 13.09
N LEU A 120 6.04 14.05 12.32
CA LEU A 120 5.16 13.00 11.82
C LEU A 120 4.87 11.99 12.94
N THR A 121 3.69 12.08 13.54
CA THR A 121 3.28 11.15 14.61
C THR A 121 2.67 9.86 14.06
N SER A 122 2.16 9.89 12.82
CA SER A 122 1.73 8.71 12.07
C SER A 122 1.84 9.00 10.59
N CYS A 123 2.40 8.07 9.81
CA CYS A 123 2.33 8.13 8.36
C CYS A 123 2.37 6.73 7.79
N SER A 124 1.49 6.41 6.86
CA SER A 124 1.43 5.08 6.25
C SER A 124 0.79 5.16 4.87
N THR A 125 1.12 4.21 4.01
CA THR A 125 0.56 4.10 2.67
C THR A 125 0.11 2.67 2.37
N CYS A 126 -0.87 2.51 1.49
CA CYS A 126 -1.41 1.19 1.11
C CYS A 126 -2.04 1.24 -0.29
N THR A 127 -2.27 0.08 -0.91
CA THR A 127 -2.55 -0.04 -2.36
C THR A 127 -3.87 -0.75 -2.68
N SER A 128 -4.77 -0.91 -1.70
CA SER A 128 -6.11 -1.45 -1.92
C SER A 128 -7.17 -0.39 -1.63
N ASP A 129 -8.38 -0.57 -2.15
CA ASP A 129 -9.43 0.43 -1.96
C ASP A 129 -9.72 0.70 -0.49
N ASN A 130 -9.80 1.99 -0.13
CA ASN A 130 -10.15 2.48 1.21
C ASN A 130 -9.26 1.92 2.34
N CYS A 131 -8.07 1.41 2.00
CA CYS A 131 -7.19 0.76 2.95
C CYS A 131 -6.68 1.70 4.04
N GLU A 132 -6.62 2.99 3.75
CA GLU A 132 -6.14 4.03 4.65
C GLU A 132 -7.02 4.18 5.91
N GLN A 133 -8.23 3.64 5.88
CA GLN A 133 -9.16 3.63 7.01
C GLN A 133 -8.72 2.70 8.15
N HIS A 134 -7.92 1.69 7.82
CA HIS A 134 -7.50 0.64 8.74
C HIS A 134 -6.01 0.72 9.11
N LEU A 135 -5.33 1.79 8.68
CA LEU A 135 -3.91 1.95 8.95
C LEU A 135 -3.67 2.30 10.42
N PRO A 136 -2.66 1.70 11.06
CA PRO A 136 -2.32 2.01 12.44
C PRO A 136 -1.93 3.49 12.57
N THR A 137 -2.38 4.13 13.64
CA THR A 137 -2.06 5.53 13.97
C THR A 137 -0.65 5.68 14.59
N VAL A 138 0.24 4.71 14.36
CA VAL A 138 1.59 4.71 14.93
C VAL A 138 2.56 5.22 13.85
N ALA A 139 3.54 6.05 14.23
CA ALA A 139 4.62 6.47 13.32
C ALA A 139 5.38 5.27 12.76
N PRO A 140 5.88 5.31 11.52
CA PRO A 140 6.93 4.40 11.09
C PRO A 140 8.12 4.59 12.04
N GLU A 141 8.50 3.51 12.71
CA GLU A 141 9.76 3.43 13.43
C GLU A 141 10.89 3.71 12.42
N LEU A 142 11.61 4.81 12.62
CA LEU A 142 12.84 5.08 11.89
C LEU A 142 13.76 3.87 12.12
N THR A 143 13.98 3.06 11.08
CA THR A 143 14.78 1.84 11.18
C THR A 143 16.20 2.19 11.60
N THR A 144 16.44 2.17 12.91
CA THR A 144 17.78 2.26 13.47
C THR A 144 18.29 0.83 13.50
N THR A 145 19.16 0.48 12.54
CA THR A 145 19.83 -0.82 12.46
C THR A 145 20.64 -1.04 13.73
N THR A 146 20.03 -1.65 14.73
CA THR A 146 20.72 -2.06 15.96
C THR A 146 21.31 -3.43 15.70
N THR A 147 22.57 -3.46 15.34
CA THR A 147 23.33 -4.71 15.12
C THR A 147 23.54 -5.40 16.47
N THR A 148 22.62 -6.28 16.86
CA THR A 148 22.78 -7.07 18.10
C THR A 148 23.81 -8.18 17.86
N LYS A 149 25.04 -7.93 18.30
CA LYS A 149 26.14 -8.91 18.32
C LYS A 149 25.82 -10.00 19.35
N LYS A 150 25.51 -11.22 18.89
CA LYS A 150 25.35 -12.41 19.76
C LYS A 150 26.72 -12.79 20.36
N PRO A 151 26.87 -12.94 21.69
CA PRO A 151 28.07 -13.52 22.27
C PRO A 151 28.09 -15.04 22.04
N SER A 152 29.25 -15.54 21.66
CA SER A 152 29.59 -16.96 21.60
C SER A 152 30.05 -17.43 22.98
N SER A 153 29.49 -18.54 23.48
CA SER A 153 30.14 -19.33 24.53
C SER A 153 29.71 -20.80 24.44
N SER A 154 30.70 -21.64 24.21
CA SER A 154 30.71 -23.09 24.09
C SER A 154 30.27 -23.82 25.36
N GLY A 155 29.64 -24.99 25.21
CA GLY A 155 29.40 -25.96 26.29
C GLY A 155 28.70 -27.21 25.76
N ALA A 156 29.29 -28.38 25.97
CA ALA A 156 29.12 -29.58 25.15
C ALA A 156 28.02 -30.57 25.61
N ASN A 157 27.53 -31.33 24.63
CA ASN A 157 27.07 -32.74 24.62
C ASN A 157 26.02 -33.25 25.62
N VAL A 158 24.90 -33.77 25.09
CA VAL A 158 24.44 -35.16 25.35
C VAL A 158 23.73 -35.71 24.10
N LEU A 159 24.15 -36.91 23.69
CA LEU A 159 23.61 -37.75 22.62
C LEU A 159 22.24 -38.33 22.97
N THR A 160 21.31 -38.44 22.01
CA THR A 160 20.45 -39.63 21.91
C THR A 160 19.90 -39.81 20.51
N TRP A 161 20.29 -40.92 19.90
CA TRP A 161 19.73 -41.48 18.67
C TRP A 161 18.35 -42.09 18.93
N ARG A 162 17.41 -41.96 17.97
CA ARG A 162 16.58 -43.09 17.49
C ARG A 162 15.84 -42.76 16.18
N ASN A 163 16.03 -43.65 15.21
CA ASN A 163 15.37 -43.76 13.91
C ASN A 163 14.04 -44.56 14.02
N LEU A 164 13.29 -44.57 12.90
CA LEU A 164 12.05 -45.30 12.54
C LEU A 164 10.73 -44.63 12.99
N SER A 165 9.67 -44.52 12.19
CA SER A 165 9.24 -45.34 11.04
C SER A 165 8.21 -44.61 10.13
N SER A 166 8.28 -44.95 8.85
CA SER A 166 7.32 -44.70 7.76
C SER A 166 5.88 -45.18 8.01
N LEU A 167 4.86 -44.52 7.43
CA LEU A 167 3.90 -45.11 6.45
C LEU A 167 2.77 -44.13 6.04
N GLY A 168 2.54 -44.02 4.73
CA GLY A 168 1.24 -43.79 4.05
C GLY A 168 0.73 -42.35 3.92
N CYS A 169 0.14 -41.86 2.82
CA CYS A 169 -0.28 -42.39 1.52
C CYS A 169 -0.41 -41.16 0.57
N LEU A 170 0.20 -41.15 -0.61
CA LEU A 170 -0.44 -41.43 -1.91
C LEU A 170 -1.79 -40.73 -2.14
N SER A 171 -1.81 -39.73 -3.02
CA SER A 171 -2.48 -39.83 -4.33
C SER A 171 -2.16 -38.62 -5.21
N ALA A 172 -1.49 -38.90 -6.32
CA ALA A 172 -1.45 -38.05 -7.50
C ALA A 172 -2.60 -38.45 -8.45
N VAL A 173 -2.68 -37.74 -9.58
CA VAL A 173 -3.52 -37.96 -10.79
C VAL A 173 -4.90 -37.30 -10.68
N VAL A 174 -5.23 -36.28 -11.49
CA VAL A 174 -5.81 -36.34 -12.86
C VAL A 174 -6.14 -34.88 -13.23
N LEU A 175 -6.04 -34.29 -14.44
CA LEU A 175 -5.47 -34.58 -15.76
C LEU A 175 -5.56 -33.23 -16.52
N LEU A 176 -4.49 -32.86 -17.22
CA LEU A 176 -4.49 -31.80 -18.24
C LEU A 176 -5.21 -32.31 -19.50
N LEU A 177 -6.14 -31.51 -20.03
CA LEU A 177 -6.72 -31.70 -21.36
C LEU A 177 -6.75 -30.35 -22.08
N THR A 178 -5.79 -30.14 -22.98
CA THR A 178 -5.97 -29.29 -24.17
C THR A 178 -5.07 -29.78 -25.30
N ALA A 179 -5.65 -30.55 -26.22
CA ALA A 179 -5.17 -30.66 -27.59
C ALA A 179 -6.36 -31.06 -28.48
N ARG A 180 -7.03 -30.07 -29.06
CA ARG A 180 -7.63 -30.12 -30.40
C ARG A 180 -7.66 -28.71 -30.97
#